data_AF-A0A1V5ZK03-F1
#
_entry.id   AF-A0A1V5ZK03-F1
#
_cell.length_a   1.000
_cell.length_b   1.000
_cell.length_c   1.000
_cell.angle_alpha   90.00
_cell.angle_beta   90.00
_cell.angle_gamma   90.00
#
_symmetry.space_group_name_H-M   'P 1'
#
loop_
_entity.id
_entity.type
_entity.pdbx_description
1 polymer ?
#
loop_
_entity_poly.entity_id
_entity_poly.type
_entity_poly.pdbx_seq_one_letter_code
_entity_poly.pdbx_strand_id
1 'polypeptide(L)'
;MKLTYENIFLGAVISKNDEKLIVYKINQKTFYAGKIDYDVFHNRYKMSKKGTTFKDFAATNKAGPFSYEGFEITEEEVNKGKTEGVKKISKEEKKILSAKTEKLIKDIYDFKFKRGKGYRYPIYDGSTELHLVVANVEDKVLFNMNNEYILFNVKTKKYKKLESVFIGTLKEKNIPWNEV
;
A
#
# COMPACT_ATOMS: atom_id res chain seq x y z
N MET A 1 -13.25 -17.76 -13.37
CA MET A 1 -12.71 -18.70 -12.34
C MET A 1 -13.26 -18.29 -10.98
N LYS A 2 -13.41 -19.20 -10.01
CA LYS A 2 -13.88 -18.83 -8.66
C LYS A 2 -12.87 -17.91 -7.96
N LEU A 3 -13.37 -16.84 -7.34
CA LEU A 3 -12.55 -15.95 -6.50
C LEU A 3 -12.19 -16.65 -5.19
N THR A 4 -10.92 -16.57 -4.78
CA THR A 4 -10.41 -17.10 -3.51
C THR A 4 -9.47 -16.09 -2.87
N TYR A 5 -9.11 -16.30 -1.61
CA TYR A 5 -8.09 -15.48 -0.94
C TYR A 5 -6.72 -15.53 -1.64
N GLU A 6 -6.41 -16.63 -2.34
CA GLU A 6 -5.09 -16.85 -2.95
C GLU A 6 -4.95 -16.18 -4.32
N ASN A 7 -6.05 -15.94 -5.03
CA ASN A 7 -6.03 -15.38 -6.38
C ASN A 7 -6.53 -13.93 -6.47
N ILE A 8 -7.05 -13.40 -5.36
CA ILE A 8 -7.49 -12.00 -5.25
C ILE A 8 -6.32 -11.07 -4.91
N PHE A 9 -6.36 -9.86 -5.45
CA PHE A 9 -5.42 -8.80 -5.13
C PHE A 9 -6.14 -7.44 -5.12
N LEU A 10 -5.50 -6.41 -4.57
CA LEU A 10 -6.08 -5.07 -4.49
C LEU A 10 -6.16 -4.46 -5.89
N GLY A 11 -7.28 -3.83 -6.22
CA GLY A 11 -7.56 -3.29 -7.55
C GLY A 11 -8.07 -4.32 -8.55
N ALA A 12 -8.08 -5.61 -8.20
CA ALA A 12 -8.60 -6.65 -9.08
C ALA A 12 -10.07 -6.39 -9.46
N VAL A 13 -10.38 -6.60 -10.74
CA VAL A 13 -11.75 -6.60 -11.25
C VAL A 13 -12.36 -8.00 -11.08
N ILE A 14 -13.44 -8.07 -10.31
CA ILE A 14 -14.19 -9.30 -10.04
C ILE A 14 -15.63 -9.15 -10.52
N SER A 15 -16.30 -10.28 -10.79
CA SER A 15 -17.68 -10.30 -11.26
C SER A 15 -18.59 -11.09 -10.33
N LYS A 16 -19.84 -10.62 -10.19
CA LYS A 16 -20.95 -11.37 -9.59
C LYS A 16 -22.23 -11.03 -10.35
N ASN A 17 -22.89 -12.05 -10.93
CA ASN A 17 -24.10 -11.86 -11.73
C ASN A 17 -23.94 -10.74 -12.80
N ASP A 18 -22.85 -10.81 -13.58
CA ASP A 18 -22.45 -9.82 -14.59
C ASP A 18 -22.10 -8.41 -14.08
N GLU A 19 -22.18 -8.15 -12.77
CA GLU A 19 -21.75 -6.91 -12.17
C GLU A 19 -20.24 -6.93 -11.89
N LYS A 20 -19.51 -5.99 -12.50
CA LYS A 20 -18.08 -5.79 -12.25
C LYS A 20 -17.84 -4.92 -11.03
N LEU A 21 -16.99 -5.38 -10.14
CA LEU A 21 -16.60 -4.70 -8.92
C LEU A 21 -15.07 -4.71 -8.79
N ILE A 22 -14.54 -3.70 -8.10
CA ILE A 22 -13.12 -3.47 -7.88
C ILE A 22 -12.81 -3.72 -6.41
N VAL A 23 -11.78 -4.53 -6.13
CA VAL A 23 -11.40 -4.93 -4.78
C VAL A 23 -10.58 -3.83 -4.09
N TYR A 24 -11.01 -3.38 -2.91
CA TYR A 24 -10.32 -2.33 -2.13
C TYR A 24 -9.61 -2.82 -0.86
N LYS A 25 -10.05 -3.96 -0.33
CA LYS A 25 -9.46 -4.55 0.88
C LYS A 25 -9.71 -6.05 0.90
N ILE A 26 -8.72 -6.82 1.31
CA ILE A 26 -8.79 -8.28 1.38
C ILE A 26 -8.56 -8.71 2.83
N ASN A 27 -9.41 -9.61 3.32
CA ASN A 27 -9.23 -10.32 4.58
C ASN A 27 -9.35 -11.84 4.30
N GLN A 28 -8.98 -12.66 5.28
CA GLN A 28 -8.97 -14.11 5.10
C GLN A 28 -10.34 -14.71 4.72
N LYS A 29 -11.43 -14.16 5.25
CA LYS A 29 -12.80 -14.66 5.02
C LYS A 29 -13.67 -13.74 4.18
N THR A 30 -13.27 -12.49 4.02
CA THR A 30 -14.07 -11.45 3.37
C THR A 30 -13.18 -10.49 2.61
N PHE A 31 -13.76 -9.77 1.66
CA PHE A 31 -13.11 -8.64 1.00
C PHE A 31 -14.08 -7.47 0.92
N TYR A 32 -13.59 -6.28 0.60
CA TYR A 32 -14.41 -5.12 0.28
C TYR A 32 -14.27 -4.80 -1.19
N ALA A 33 -15.40 -4.57 -1.86
CA ALA A 33 -15.40 -4.17 -3.27
C ALA A 33 -16.53 -3.16 -3.58
N GLY A 34 -16.40 -2.46 -4.70
CA GLY A 34 -17.36 -1.48 -5.17
C GLY A 34 -17.10 -1.09 -6.62
N LYS A 35 -17.76 -0.03 -7.09
CA LYS A 35 -17.71 0.39 -8.51
C LYS A 35 -16.70 1.49 -8.82
N ILE A 36 -16.14 2.10 -7.78
CA ILE A 36 -15.19 3.20 -7.94
C ILE A 36 -13.83 2.62 -8.33
N ASP A 37 -13.11 3.29 -9.21
CA ASP A 37 -11.72 2.94 -9.50
C ASP A 37 -10.86 2.83 -8.22
N TYR A 38 -9.89 1.91 -8.22
CA TYR A 38 -9.09 1.61 -7.04
C TYR A 38 -8.32 2.83 -6.53
N ASP A 39 -7.64 3.55 -7.42
CA ASP A 39 -6.83 4.71 -7.05
C ASP A 39 -7.70 5.86 -6.57
N VAL A 40 -8.85 6.07 -7.22
CA VAL A 40 -9.83 7.07 -6.80
C VAL A 40 -10.37 6.75 -5.40
N PHE A 41 -10.74 5.49 -5.13
CA PHE A 41 -11.24 5.08 -3.82
C PHE A 41 -10.18 5.27 -2.74
N HIS A 42 -8.95 4.85 -3.01
CA HIS A 42 -7.85 4.92 -2.05
C HIS A 42 -7.43 6.36 -1.74
N ASN A 43 -7.37 7.23 -2.76
CA ASN A 43 -7.08 8.65 -2.57
C ASN A 43 -8.16 9.37 -1.76
N ARG A 44 -9.43 9.06 -2.01
CA ARG A 44 -10.53 9.59 -1.17
C ARG A 44 -10.44 9.11 0.27
N TYR A 45 -10.06 7.85 0.49
CA TYR A 45 -9.88 7.30 1.85
C TYR A 45 -8.72 7.99 2.58
N LYS A 46 -7.59 8.21 1.90
CA LYS A 46 -6.44 8.96 2.43
C LYS A 46 -6.81 10.38 2.87
N MET A 47 -7.72 11.04 2.15
CA MET A 47 -8.20 12.39 2.45
C MET A 47 -9.41 12.43 3.41
N SER A 48 -9.88 11.27 3.89
CA SER A 48 -11.05 11.21 4.76
C SER A 48 -10.79 11.86 6.13
N LYS A 49 -11.87 12.28 6.79
CA LYS A 49 -11.80 12.90 8.12
C LYS A 49 -11.08 11.98 9.09
N LYS A 50 -10.17 12.53 9.91
CA LYS A 50 -9.47 11.78 10.96
C LYS A 50 -10.46 11.01 11.84
N GLY A 51 -10.18 9.73 12.06
CA GLY A 51 -11.03 8.83 12.84
C GLY A 51 -12.08 8.06 12.01
N THR A 52 -12.25 8.37 10.73
CA THR A 52 -13.10 7.58 9.83
C THR A 52 -12.51 6.17 9.68
N THR A 53 -13.28 5.14 10.03
CA THR A 53 -12.83 3.77 9.82
C THR A 53 -12.99 3.39 8.35
N PHE A 54 -12.20 2.43 7.87
CA PHE A 54 -12.34 1.90 6.51
C PHE A 54 -13.77 1.41 6.23
N LYS A 55 -14.41 0.80 7.23
CA LYS A 55 -15.78 0.29 7.11
C LYS A 55 -16.77 1.42 6.87
N ASP A 56 -16.68 2.49 7.65
CA ASP A 56 -17.57 3.64 7.53
C ASP A 56 -17.35 4.36 6.19
N PHE A 57 -16.08 4.53 5.81
CA PHE A 57 -15.72 5.13 4.52
C PHE A 57 -16.25 4.31 3.34
N ALA A 58 -16.10 2.98 3.38
CA ALA A 58 -16.60 2.08 2.35
C ALA A 58 -18.12 2.17 2.22
N ALA A 59 -18.84 2.19 3.35
CA ALA A 59 -20.29 2.35 3.37
C ALA A 59 -20.75 3.65 2.70
N THR A 60 -20.09 4.78 2.98
CA THR A 60 -20.38 6.06 2.31
C THR A 60 -20.13 6.02 0.80
N ASN A 61 -19.15 5.24 0.35
CA ASN A 61 -18.78 5.11 -1.06
C ASN A 61 -19.46 3.92 -1.76
N LYS A 62 -20.54 3.37 -1.19
CA LYS A 62 -21.28 2.21 -1.72
C LYS A 62 -20.38 0.99 -2.00
N ALA A 63 -19.33 0.83 -1.19
CA ALA A 63 -18.47 -0.34 -1.19
C ALA A 63 -18.85 -1.23 0.00
N GLY A 64 -19.06 -2.51 -0.28
CA GLY A 64 -19.58 -3.48 0.70
C GLY A 64 -18.55 -4.53 1.07
N PRO A 65 -18.64 -5.10 2.29
CA PRO A 65 -17.98 -6.35 2.60
C PRO A 65 -18.69 -7.53 1.92
N PHE A 66 -17.93 -8.45 1.35
CA PHE A 66 -18.44 -9.65 0.69
C PHE A 66 -17.66 -10.88 1.14
N SER A 67 -18.31 -12.04 1.13
CA SER A 67 -17.62 -13.33 1.14
C SER A 67 -17.17 -13.67 -0.29
N TYR A 68 -16.18 -14.57 -0.39
CA TYR A 68 -15.66 -15.07 -1.68
C TYR A 68 -16.72 -15.81 -2.52
N GLU A 69 -17.78 -16.29 -1.88
CA GLU A 69 -18.80 -17.10 -2.50
C GLU A 69 -19.62 -16.32 -3.55
N GLY A 70 -19.79 -16.94 -4.72
CA GLY A 70 -20.55 -16.36 -5.83
C GLY A 70 -19.83 -15.25 -6.60
N PHE A 71 -18.53 -15.06 -6.34
CA PHE A 71 -17.68 -14.15 -7.11
C PHE A 71 -16.72 -14.91 -8.01
N GLU A 72 -16.43 -14.28 -9.15
CA GLU A 72 -15.50 -14.78 -10.13
C GLU A 72 -14.42 -13.75 -10.46
N ILE A 73 -13.27 -14.25 -10.88
CA ILE A 73 -12.17 -13.49 -11.45
C ILE A 73 -11.72 -14.16 -12.74
N THR A 74 -11.32 -13.36 -13.74
CA THR A 74 -10.82 -13.89 -15.00
C THR A 74 -9.37 -14.32 -14.85
N GLU A 75 -8.94 -15.29 -15.66
CA GLU A 75 -7.55 -15.72 -15.66
C GLU A 75 -6.60 -14.60 -16.11
N GLU A 76 -7.04 -13.77 -17.07
CA GLU A 76 -6.33 -12.55 -17.48
C GLU A 76 -6.07 -11.63 -16.30
N GLU A 77 -7.07 -11.40 -15.45
CA GLU A 77 -6.95 -10.52 -14.29
C GLU A 77 -6.01 -11.10 -13.22
N VAL A 78 -6.12 -12.40 -12.94
CA VAL A 78 -5.16 -13.11 -12.07
C VAL A 78 -3.73 -12.97 -12.60
N ASN A 79 -3.55 -13.06 -13.92
CA ASN A 79 -2.24 -12.91 -14.55
C ASN A 79 -1.71 -11.47 -14.51
N LYS A 80 -2.57 -10.44 -14.51
CA LYS A 80 -2.17 -9.05 -14.22
C LYS A 80 -1.63 -8.92 -12.81
N GLY A 81 -2.35 -9.45 -11.81
CA GLY A 81 -1.88 -9.47 -10.42
C GLY A 81 -0.55 -10.20 -10.24
N LYS A 82 -0.33 -11.29 -10.99
CA LYS A 82 0.95 -12.02 -11.01
C LYS A 82 2.07 -11.27 -11.74
N THR A 83 1.80 -10.58 -12.84
CA THR A 83 2.83 -9.81 -13.57
C THR A 83 3.18 -8.50 -12.86
N GLU A 84 2.22 -7.86 -12.18
CA GLU A 84 2.48 -6.71 -11.30
C GLU A 84 3.17 -7.12 -9.99
N GLY A 85 2.86 -8.32 -9.47
CA GLY A 85 3.59 -8.93 -8.34
C GLY A 85 4.97 -9.49 -8.70
N VAL A 86 5.27 -9.72 -9.99
CA VAL A 86 6.53 -10.27 -10.49
C VAL A 86 7.20 -9.28 -11.46
N LYS A 87 7.43 -8.05 -11.02
CA LYS A 87 8.67 -7.37 -11.42
C LYS A 87 9.80 -7.86 -10.53
N LYS A 88 10.39 -9.01 -10.90
CA LYS A 88 11.75 -9.36 -10.47
C LYS A 88 12.64 -8.17 -10.80
N ILE A 89 13.10 -7.48 -9.76
CA ILE A 89 14.13 -6.46 -9.89
C ILE A 89 15.36 -7.18 -10.45
N SER A 90 15.66 -6.93 -11.73
CA SER A 90 16.91 -7.33 -12.34
C SER A 90 18.06 -6.68 -11.57
N LYS A 91 19.23 -7.33 -11.58
CA LYS A 91 20.47 -7.00 -10.86
C LYS A 91 21.07 -5.60 -11.09
N GLU A 92 20.34 -4.67 -11.70
CA GLU A 92 20.74 -3.28 -11.83
C GLU A 92 19.93 -2.46 -10.81
N GLU A 93 20.58 -2.11 -9.69
CA GLU A 93 20.06 -1.16 -8.71
C GLU A 93 19.91 0.23 -9.36
N LYS A 94 18.90 0.42 -10.22
CA LYS A 94 18.40 1.75 -10.55
C LYS A 94 17.99 2.38 -9.24
N LYS A 95 18.67 3.46 -8.83
CA LYS A 95 18.34 4.26 -7.66
C LYS A 95 16.82 4.48 -7.61
N ILE A 96 16.17 3.76 -6.70
CA ILE A 96 14.70 3.82 -6.52
C ILE A 96 14.30 5.20 -5.99
N LEU A 97 15.20 5.85 -5.25
CA LEU A 97 15.01 7.17 -4.70
C LEU A 97 15.85 8.19 -5.45
N SER A 98 15.22 9.27 -5.88
CA SER A 98 15.94 10.44 -6.37
C SER A 98 16.67 11.12 -5.20
N ALA A 99 17.74 11.86 -5.48
CA ALA A 99 18.44 12.64 -4.45
C ALA A 99 17.51 13.66 -3.75
N LYS A 100 16.50 14.16 -4.48
CA LYS A 100 15.45 15.04 -3.94
C LYS A 100 14.58 14.30 -2.93
N THR A 101 14.16 13.07 -3.26
CA THR A 101 13.37 12.19 -2.40
C THR A 101 14.15 11.80 -1.14
N GLU A 102 15.43 11.43 -1.27
CA GLU A 102 16.30 11.13 -0.12
C GLU A 102 16.41 12.32 0.84
N LYS A 103 16.66 13.52 0.30
CA LYS A 103 16.75 14.75 1.09
C LYS A 103 15.45 15.02 1.84
N LEU A 104 14.32 14.86 1.17
CA LEU A 104 12.99 15.07 1.74
C LEU A 104 12.70 14.10 2.90
N ILE A 105 13.06 12.82 2.75
CA ILE A 105 12.93 11.81 3.81
C ILE A 105 13.82 12.20 5.01
N LYS A 106 15.06 12.60 4.76
CA LYS A 106 16.00 13.03 5.80
C LYS A 106 15.49 14.27 6.56
N ASP A 107 15.04 15.30 5.86
CA ASP A 107 14.56 16.54 6.47
C ASP A 107 13.37 16.27 7.41
N ILE A 108 12.48 15.34 7.03
CA ILE A 108 11.33 14.96 7.87
C ILE A 108 11.76 14.08 9.04
N TYR A 109 12.68 13.15 8.82
CA TYR A 109 13.27 12.33 9.88
C TYR A 109 13.89 13.22 10.98
N ASP A 110 14.74 14.17 10.58
CA ASP A 110 15.42 15.08 11.50
C ASP A 110 14.44 16.04 12.21
N PHE A 111 13.42 16.55 11.50
CA PHE A 111 12.48 17.53 12.08
C PHE A 111 11.44 16.90 13.02
N LYS A 112 10.95 15.69 12.73
CA LYS A 112 9.74 15.15 13.39
C LYS A 112 9.98 13.90 14.23
N PHE A 113 10.90 13.03 13.83
CA PHE A 113 11.08 11.73 14.49
C PHE A 113 12.13 11.78 15.60
N LYS A 114 13.26 12.47 15.41
CA LYS A 114 14.17 12.80 16.53
C LYS A 114 13.49 13.62 17.65
N ARG A 115 12.38 14.28 17.33
CA ARG A 115 11.56 15.07 18.26
C ARG A 115 10.31 14.33 18.79
N GLY A 116 10.18 13.03 18.53
CA GLY A 116 9.28 12.14 19.27
C GLY A 116 7.82 12.07 18.81
N LYS A 117 7.45 12.46 17.59
CA LYS A 117 6.07 12.29 17.11
C LYS A 117 6.01 11.66 15.71
N GLY A 118 5.70 10.36 15.69
CA GLY A 118 5.46 9.62 14.46
C GLY A 118 4.08 9.92 13.88
N TYR A 119 4.04 10.36 12.63
CA TYR A 119 2.82 10.71 11.92
C TYR A 119 2.92 10.23 10.48
N ARG A 120 1.78 9.77 9.94
CA ARG A 120 1.60 9.52 8.51
C ARG A 120 1.33 10.85 7.82
N TYR A 121 2.26 11.29 6.96
CA TYR A 121 2.07 12.49 6.14
C TYR A 121 2.20 12.12 4.66
N PRO A 122 1.24 12.52 3.81
CA PRO A 122 1.48 12.59 2.38
C PRO A 122 2.49 13.70 2.12
N ILE A 123 3.51 13.37 1.35
CA ILE A 123 4.54 14.30 0.89
C ILE A 123 4.58 14.16 -0.62
N TYR A 124 4.52 15.29 -1.30
CA TYR A 124 4.50 15.34 -2.74
C TYR A 124 5.78 16.05 -3.21
N ASP A 125 6.63 15.34 -3.96
CA ASP A 125 7.85 15.93 -4.52
C ASP A 125 7.65 16.51 -5.93
N GLY A 126 6.41 16.50 -6.43
CA GLY A 126 6.01 16.95 -7.77
C GLY A 126 5.59 15.80 -8.69
N SER A 127 6.21 14.62 -8.54
CA SER A 127 5.94 13.43 -9.35
C SER A 127 5.64 12.19 -8.51
N THR A 128 6.03 12.21 -7.23
CA THR A 128 6.01 11.04 -6.36
C THR A 128 5.23 11.37 -5.10
N GLU A 129 4.20 10.58 -4.83
CA GLU A 129 3.48 10.62 -3.55
C GLU A 129 4.17 9.68 -2.56
N LEU A 130 4.63 10.24 -1.45
CA LEU A 130 5.33 9.55 -0.36
C LEU A 130 4.49 9.63 0.91
N HIS A 131 4.24 8.50 1.55
CA HIS A 131 3.61 8.43 2.86
C HIS A 131 4.61 7.85 3.85
N LEU A 132 5.18 8.68 4.72
CA LEU A 132 6.04 8.16 5.79
C LEU A 132 5.19 7.37 6.79
N VAL A 133 5.56 6.12 7.05
CA VAL A 133 4.77 5.17 7.85
C VAL A 133 5.26 5.14 9.29
N VAL A 134 6.56 4.94 9.48
CA VAL A 134 7.21 4.85 10.80
C VAL A 134 8.73 4.99 10.66
N ALA A 135 9.41 5.48 11.69
CA ALA A 135 10.86 5.48 11.78
C ALA A 135 11.30 4.96 13.15
N ASN A 136 12.49 4.36 13.23
CA ASN A 136 13.07 3.85 14.46
C ASN A 136 14.29 4.69 14.91
N VAL A 137 14.86 4.32 16.07
CA VAL A 137 16.04 4.98 16.65
C VAL A 137 17.35 4.74 15.90
N GLU A 138 17.37 3.81 14.95
CA GLU A 138 18.56 3.44 14.15
C GLU A 138 18.61 4.15 12.79
N ASP A 139 17.97 5.32 12.67
CA ASP A 139 17.85 6.09 11.41
C ASP A 139 17.14 5.33 10.27
N LYS A 140 16.33 4.31 10.58
CA LYS A 140 15.57 3.54 9.58
C LYS A 140 14.15 4.03 9.50
N VAL A 141 13.64 4.07 8.27
CA VAL A 141 12.36 4.65 7.92
C VAL A 141 11.63 3.70 6.99
N LEU A 142 10.36 3.44 7.29
CA LEU A 142 9.43 2.82 6.37
C LEU A 142 8.54 3.91 5.78
N PHE A 143 8.44 3.95 4.45
CA PHE A 143 7.48 4.79 3.75
C PHE A 143 6.76 4.00 2.66
N ASN A 144 5.60 4.48 2.26
CA ASN A 144 4.91 4.03 1.08
C ASN A 144 5.13 5.03 -0.05
N MET A 145 5.54 4.56 -1.22
CA MET A 145 5.77 5.36 -2.41
C MET A 145 5.02 4.70 -3.56
N ASN A 146 4.03 5.37 -4.14
CA ASN A 146 3.22 4.81 -5.24
C ASN A 146 2.68 3.40 -4.93
N ASN A 147 2.12 3.19 -3.74
CA ASN A 147 1.62 1.91 -3.23
C ASN A 147 2.68 0.84 -2.92
N GLU A 148 3.97 1.09 -3.15
CA GLU A 148 5.07 0.20 -2.73
C GLU A 148 5.60 0.61 -1.35
N TYR A 149 5.76 -0.35 -0.44
CA TYR A 149 6.42 -0.08 0.84
C TYR A 149 7.94 -0.18 0.67
N ILE A 150 8.65 0.85 1.10
CA ILE A 150 10.10 0.96 1.00
C ILE A 150 10.67 1.18 2.39
N LEU A 151 11.53 0.27 2.80
CA LEU A 151 12.39 0.41 3.95
C LEU A 151 13.67 1.14 3.53
N PHE A 152 14.11 2.13 4.27
CA PHE A 152 15.27 2.95 3.95
C PHE A 152 16.04 3.33 5.20
N ASN A 153 17.36 3.24 5.13
CA ASN A 153 18.25 3.70 6.17
C ASN A 153 18.81 5.07 5.79
N VAL A 154 18.45 6.10 6.54
CA VAL A 154 18.80 7.51 6.24
C VAL A 154 20.31 7.74 6.27
N LYS A 155 21.04 6.97 7.09
CA LYS A 155 22.50 7.08 7.23
C LYS A 155 23.24 6.33 6.13
N THR A 156 22.89 5.08 5.87
CA THR A 156 23.60 4.23 4.90
C THR A 156 23.10 4.38 3.47
N LYS A 157 21.93 5.02 3.29
CA LYS A 157 21.19 5.15 2.02
C LYS A 157 20.76 3.82 1.41
N LYS A 158 20.86 2.71 2.15
CA LYS A 158 20.35 1.42 1.71
C LYS A 158 18.83 1.44 1.74
N TYR A 159 18.22 0.82 0.75
CA TYR A 159 16.77 0.65 0.68
C TYR A 159 16.41 -0.79 0.33
N LYS A 160 15.22 -1.21 0.74
CA LYS A 160 14.60 -2.46 0.35
C LYS A 160 13.12 -2.24 0.10
N LYS A 161 12.64 -2.72 -1.05
CA LYS A 161 11.20 -2.82 -1.32
C LYS A 161 10.63 -4.01 -0.56
N LEU A 162 9.53 -3.78 0.13
CA LEU A 162 8.74 -4.82 0.76
C LEU A 162 7.59 -5.20 -0.19
N GLU A 163 7.37 -6.49 -0.40
CA GLU A 163 6.28 -7.00 -1.25
C GLU A 163 4.91 -6.48 -0.74
N SER A 164 3.97 -6.32 -1.67
CA SER A 164 2.80 -5.44 -1.65
C SER A 164 1.73 -5.69 -0.57
N VAL A 165 2.00 -6.45 0.49
CA VAL A 165 0.99 -6.85 1.49
C VAL A 165 1.40 -6.40 2.90
N PHE A 166 1.24 -5.11 3.19
CA PHE A 166 1.37 -4.57 4.57
C PHE A 166 0.11 -3.80 5.03
N ILE A 167 -1.05 -4.08 4.44
CA ILE A 167 -2.31 -3.41 4.82
C ILE A 167 -3.03 -4.27 5.88
N GLY A 168 -2.70 -4.03 7.15
CA GLY A 168 -3.50 -4.56 8.27
C GLY A 168 -2.84 -4.51 9.64
N THR A 169 -1.53 -4.75 9.74
CA THR A 169 -0.85 -4.92 11.04
C THR A 169 0.61 -4.45 11.00
N LEU A 170 0.85 -3.21 10.58
CA LEU A 170 2.13 -2.52 10.79
C LEU A 170 2.28 -2.19 12.29
N LYS A 171 2.60 -3.21 13.08
CA LYS A 171 3.21 -3.05 14.41
C LYS A 171 4.72 -2.98 14.18
N GLU A 172 5.39 -2.02 14.80
CA GLU A 172 6.84 -1.77 14.63
C GLU A 172 7.70 -3.03 14.70
N LYS A 173 7.32 -3.98 15.57
CA LYS A 173 7.96 -5.29 15.76
C LYS A 173 7.96 -6.22 14.53
N ASN A 174 7.08 -6.00 13.55
CA ASN A 174 6.94 -6.85 12.37
C ASN A 174 7.68 -6.29 11.14
N ILE A 175 8.36 -5.15 11.28
CA ILE A 175 9.09 -4.52 10.19
C ILE A 175 10.50 -5.11 10.17
N PRO A 176 11.01 -5.59 9.02
CA PRO A 176 12.33 -6.24 8.94
C PRO A 176 13.46 -5.20 8.92
N TRP A 177 13.62 -4.46 10.02
CA TRP A 177 14.61 -3.38 10.17
C TRP A 177 16.05 -3.81 9.89
N ASN A 178 16.37 -5.08 10.06
CA ASN A 178 17.71 -5.64 9.83
C ASN A 178 18.12 -5.72 8.36
N GLU A 179 17.20 -5.48 7.42
CA GLU A 179 17.44 -5.65 5.99
C GLU A 179 17.99 -4.40 5.29
N VAL A 180 18.12 -3.25 5.98
CA VAL A 180 18.69 -1.99 5.45
C VAL A 180 19.63 -1.27 6.41
#